data_AF-A0A9E5QCM0-F1
#
_entry.id   AF-A0A9E5QCM0-F1
#
_cell.length_a   1.000
_cell.length_b   1.000
_cell.length_c   1.000
_cell.angle_alpha   90.00
_cell.angle_beta   90.00
_cell.angle_gamma   90.00
#
_symmetry.space_group_name_H-M   'P 1'
#
loop_
_entity.id
_entity.type
_entity.pdbx_description
1 polymer ?
#
loop_
_entity_poly.entity_id
_entity_poly.type
_entity_poly.pdbx_seq_one_letter_code
_entity_poly.pdbx_strand_id
1 'polypeptide(L)'
;PEKILATPETIKFLEKKINKPVVLACPYHRPFALGSLEVELVPSGAMLGSSQLIVDKGEKTLLYSGDINLKNLPTSEPAYTKHCDVLVMKCRYGLREYQFPSFDRSIKNVVEFVDHAMCSNSTPILVVEPLGKAQDIIKALGEDGYKLSLGKSIYKYMGVYENLGIEFGDYSRYKASKVKGTIVMISPNETGSDDITDIKKKKVAVIAESTE
;
A
#
# COMPACT_ATOMS: atom_id res chain seq x y z
N PRO A 1 -25.35 8.57 -11.79
CA PRO A 1 -24.45 7.54 -11.22
C PRO A 1 -23.01 8.03 -11.38
N GLU A 2 -22.15 7.77 -10.39
CA GLU A 2 -20.73 8.10 -10.48
C GLU A 2 -20.07 7.25 -11.58
N LYS A 3 -19.23 7.87 -12.41
CA LYS A 3 -18.48 7.21 -13.48
C LYS A 3 -17.04 7.05 -13.03
N ILE A 4 -16.52 5.84 -13.05
CA ILE A 4 -15.17 5.51 -12.57
C ILE A 4 -14.37 4.94 -13.73
N LEU A 5 -13.19 5.49 -13.93
CA LEU A 5 -12.17 4.98 -14.84
C LEU A 5 -10.96 4.61 -14.00
N ALA A 6 -10.63 3.33 -13.97
CA ALA A 6 -9.53 2.82 -13.14
C ALA A 6 -9.02 1.47 -13.64
N THR A 7 -7.88 1.07 -13.11
CA THR A 7 -7.34 -0.28 -13.30
C THR A 7 -8.29 -1.34 -12.75
N PRO A 8 -8.32 -2.57 -13.31
CA PRO A 8 -9.09 -3.68 -12.77
C PRO A 8 -8.85 -3.90 -11.26
N GLU A 9 -7.61 -3.77 -10.82
CA GLU A 9 -7.16 -3.89 -9.43
C GLU A 9 -7.78 -2.80 -8.55
N THR A 10 -7.68 -1.52 -8.98
CA THR A 10 -8.30 -0.41 -8.25
C THR A 10 -9.81 -0.60 -8.12
N ILE A 11 -10.47 -1.11 -9.16
CA ILE A 11 -11.91 -1.41 -9.12
C ILE A 11 -12.23 -2.43 -8.02
N LYS A 12 -11.39 -3.47 -7.82
CA LYS A 12 -11.55 -4.42 -6.70
C LYS A 12 -11.48 -3.75 -5.33
N PHE A 13 -10.61 -2.75 -5.16
CA PHE A 13 -10.53 -1.98 -3.90
C PHE A 13 -11.74 -1.05 -3.67
N LEU A 14 -12.43 -0.66 -4.74
CA LEU A 14 -13.61 0.21 -4.70
C LEU A 14 -14.93 -0.58 -4.58
N GLU A 15 -14.91 -1.90 -4.82
CA GLU A 15 -16.09 -2.75 -4.63
C GLU A 15 -16.70 -2.54 -3.24
N LYS A 16 -18.01 -2.31 -3.18
CA LYS A 16 -18.80 -2.04 -1.96
C LYS A 16 -18.50 -0.69 -1.27
N LYS A 17 -17.56 0.13 -1.76
CA LYS A 17 -17.35 1.51 -1.27
C LYS A 17 -18.23 2.52 -2.01
N ILE A 18 -18.54 2.25 -3.28
CA ILE A 18 -19.30 3.15 -4.14
C ILE A 18 -20.60 2.46 -4.56
N ASN A 19 -21.72 3.17 -4.46
CA ASN A 19 -23.04 2.62 -4.74
C ASN A 19 -23.36 2.69 -6.25
N LYS A 20 -23.49 1.52 -6.89
CA LYS A 20 -23.85 1.36 -8.31
C LYS A 20 -23.04 2.28 -9.26
N PRO A 21 -21.69 2.26 -9.22
CA PRO A 21 -20.89 3.04 -10.16
C PRO A 21 -21.04 2.48 -11.58
N VAL A 22 -20.90 3.37 -12.57
CA VAL A 22 -20.63 2.97 -13.96
C VAL A 22 -19.12 2.91 -14.09
N VAL A 23 -18.58 1.70 -14.30
CA VAL A 23 -17.14 1.44 -14.26
C VAL A 23 -16.60 1.15 -15.65
N LEU A 24 -15.52 1.82 -16.02
CA LEU A 24 -14.68 1.49 -17.15
C LEU A 24 -13.34 0.94 -16.61
N ALA A 25 -13.14 -0.37 -16.77
CA ALA A 25 -11.90 -1.04 -16.41
C ALA A 25 -10.84 -0.82 -17.50
N CYS A 26 -9.72 -0.22 -17.13
CA CYS A 26 -8.64 0.14 -18.03
C CYS A 26 -7.35 -0.55 -17.59
N PRO A 27 -6.98 -1.71 -18.19
CA PRO A 27 -5.69 -2.34 -17.90
C PRO A 27 -4.53 -1.43 -18.26
N TYR A 28 -3.39 -1.63 -17.59
CA TYR A 28 -2.18 -0.90 -17.93
C TYR A 28 -1.78 -1.10 -19.40
N HIS A 29 -1.16 -0.06 -19.98
CA HIS A 29 -0.60 -0.09 -21.33
C HIS A 29 -1.59 -0.45 -22.43
N ARG A 30 -2.88 -0.19 -22.19
CA ARG A 30 -3.95 -0.35 -23.17
C ARG A 30 -4.61 1.01 -23.43
N PRO A 31 -4.11 1.78 -24.41
CA PRO A 31 -4.74 3.04 -24.78
C PRO A 31 -6.16 2.80 -25.30
N PHE A 32 -7.06 3.73 -25.01
CA PHE A 32 -8.44 3.72 -25.48
C PHE A 32 -8.92 5.13 -25.80
N ALA A 33 -9.90 5.23 -26.70
CA ALA A 33 -10.49 6.51 -27.07
C ALA A 33 -11.54 6.94 -26.03
N LEU A 34 -11.46 8.19 -25.60
CA LEU A 34 -12.47 8.88 -24.81
C LEU A 34 -12.87 10.17 -25.52
N GLY A 35 -13.80 10.06 -26.47
CA GLY A 35 -14.14 11.14 -27.40
C GLY A 35 -12.99 11.37 -28.38
N SER A 36 -12.44 12.59 -28.41
CA SER A 36 -11.27 12.95 -29.23
C SER A 36 -9.93 12.79 -28.51
N LEU A 37 -9.94 12.22 -27.30
CA LEU A 37 -8.75 11.96 -26.50
C LEU A 37 -8.34 10.50 -26.61
N GLU A 38 -7.05 10.22 -26.69
CA GLU A 38 -6.50 8.91 -26.40
C GLU A 38 -6.04 8.89 -24.94
N VAL A 39 -6.45 7.88 -24.19
CA VAL A 39 -6.20 7.77 -22.76
C VAL A 39 -5.53 6.44 -22.45
N GLU A 40 -4.48 6.45 -21.64
CA GLU A 40 -3.73 5.26 -21.23
C GLU A 40 -3.49 5.31 -19.72
N LEU A 41 -3.67 4.18 -19.03
CA LEU A 41 -3.21 4.02 -17.66
C LEU A 41 -1.85 3.32 -17.65
N VAL A 42 -0.92 3.81 -16.86
CA VAL A 42 0.40 3.18 -16.63
C VAL A 42 0.68 3.07 -15.13
N PRO A 43 1.53 2.14 -14.66
CA PRO A 43 1.80 1.98 -13.23
C PRO A 43 2.29 3.29 -12.58
N SER A 44 1.80 3.62 -11.38
CA SER A 44 2.36 4.71 -10.56
C SER A 44 3.26 4.22 -9.42
N GLY A 45 3.20 2.93 -9.11
CA GLY A 45 3.98 2.28 -8.05
C GLY A 45 3.65 2.68 -6.61
N ALA A 46 2.60 3.48 -6.39
CA ALA A 46 2.19 3.84 -5.03
C ALA A 46 1.61 2.65 -4.23
N MET A 47 0.90 1.74 -4.90
CA MET A 47 0.38 0.47 -4.39
C MET A 47 -0.14 -0.40 -5.55
N LEU A 48 -0.55 -1.64 -5.26
CA LEU A 48 -1.18 -2.53 -6.24
C LEU A 48 -2.36 -1.84 -6.94
N GLY A 49 -2.34 -1.81 -8.28
CA GLY A 49 -3.39 -1.17 -9.08
C GLY A 49 -3.30 0.35 -9.21
N SER A 50 -2.41 1.02 -8.48
CA SER A 50 -2.22 2.47 -8.61
C SER A 50 -1.72 2.85 -10.01
N SER A 51 -2.27 3.93 -10.57
CA SER A 51 -2.00 4.30 -11.97
C SER A 51 -1.75 5.79 -12.13
N GLN A 52 -0.90 6.09 -13.10
CA GLN A 52 -0.79 7.40 -13.73
C GLN A 52 -1.72 7.41 -14.94
N LEU A 53 -2.28 8.58 -15.25
CA LEU A 53 -3.16 8.79 -16.38
C LEU A 53 -2.42 9.59 -17.45
N ILE A 54 -2.30 9.00 -18.64
CA ILE A 54 -1.76 9.68 -19.81
C ILE A 54 -2.94 10.05 -20.70
N VAL A 55 -2.98 11.31 -21.14
CA VAL A 55 -3.99 11.84 -22.05
C VAL A 55 -3.29 12.47 -23.23
N ASP A 56 -3.57 11.96 -24.43
CA ASP A 56 -3.05 12.45 -25.70
C ASP A 56 -4.19 13.09 -26.52
N LYS A 57 -3.90 14.26 -27.10
CA LYS A 57 -4.79 15.01 -28.00
C LYS A 57 -4.12 15.31 -29.36
N GLY A 58 -3.24 14.42 -29.81
CA GLY A 58 -2.50 14.49 -31.07
C GLY A 58 -1.24 15.35 -31.00
N GLU A 59 -1.41 16.65 -30.69
CA GLU A 59 -0.26 17.59 -30.64
C GLU A 59 0.34 17.74 -29.25
N LYS A 60 -0.38 17.31 -28.21
CA LYS A 60 0.03 17.47 -26.81
C LYS A 60 -0.37 16.28 -25.98
N THR A 61 0.54 15.91 -25.08
CA THR A 61 0.41 14.83 -24.11
C THR A 61 0.46 15.39 -22.69
N LEU A 62 -0.48 14.95 -21.86
CA LEU A 62 -0.52 15.25 -20.44
C LEU A 62 -0.34 13.96 -19.65
N LEU A 63 0.51 13.98 -18.64
CA LEU A 63 0.63 12.93 -17.65
C LEU A 63 0.16 13.46 -16.30
N TYR A 64 -0.86 12.83 -15.73
CA TYR A 64 -1.26 13.03 -14.34
C TYR A 64 -0.71 11.89 -13.49
N SER A 65 0.23 12.21 -12.59
CA SER A 65 1.03 11.19 -11.89
C SER A 65 0.27 10.49 -10.77
N GLY A 66 -0.71 11.16 -10.16
CA GLY A 66 -1.23 10.74 -8.86
C GLY A 66 -0.12 10.67 -7.80
N ASP A 67 -0.28 9.78 -6.82
CA ASP A 67 0.83 9.37 -5.95
C ASP A 67 1.76 8.44 -6.73
N ILE A 68 3.05 8.74 -6.73
CA ILE A 68 4.08 7.95 -7.45
C ILE A 68 5.13 7.40 -6.51
N ASN A 69 5.65 6.22 -6.84
CA ASN A 69 6.87 5.68 -6.28
C ASN A 69 7.70 5.05 -7.39
N LEU A 70 8.93 5.54 -7.55
CA LEU A 70 9.87 5.06 -8.57
C LEU A 70 10.63 3.79 -8.13
N LYS A 71 10.55 3.42 -6.85
CA LYS A 71 11.21 2.24 -6.30
C LYS A 71 10.33 1.01 -6.47
N ASN A 72 10.95 -0.14 -6.67
CA ASN A 72 10.25 -1.42 -6.59
C ASN A 72 9.72 -1.63 -5.17
N LEU A 73 8.47 -2.06 -5.05
CA LEU A 73 7.86 -2.49 -3.81
C LEU A 73 7.45 -3.97 -3.91
N PRO A 74 7.38 -4.71 -2.80
CA PRO A 74 7.01 -6.13 -2.84
C PRO A 74 5.64 -6.43 -3.45
N THR A 75 4.71 -5.47 -3.41
CA THR A 75 3.33 -5.67 -3.90
C THR A 75 2.95 -4.81 -5.10
N SER A 76 3.88 -4.02 -5.65
CA SER A 76 3.59 -3.17 -6.81
C SER A 76 4.81 -2.88 -7.68
N GLU A 77 4.57 -2.85 -8.99
CA GLU A 77 5.52 -2.40 -10.01
C GLU A 77 5.92 -0.93 -9.79
N PRO A 78 7.14 -0.51 -10.19
CA PRO A 78 7.56 0.88 -10.06
C PRO A 78 6.77 1.79 -11.02
N ALA A 79 6.74 3.09 -10.73
CA ALA A 79 6.15 4.07 -11.64
C ALA A 79 6.79 4.00 -13.04
N TYR A 80 5.93 3.93 -14.07
CA TYR A 80 6.36 4.00 -15.46
C TYR A 80 6.71 5.44 -15.87
N THR A 81 7.81 5.63 -16.58
CA THR A 81 8.23 6.93 -17.08
C THR A 81 8.05 7.02 -18.59
N LYS A 82 7.33 8.04 -19.05
CA LYS A 82 7.10 8.35 -20.47
C LYS A 82 7.35 9.84 -20.69
N HIS A 83 7.84 10.19 -21.89
CA HIS A 83 7.85 11.58 -22.30
C HIS A 83 6.41 12.13 -22.31
N CYS A 84 6.24 13.37 -21.82
CA CYS A 84 4.99 14.11 -21.93
C CYS A 84 5.27 15.61 -22.04
N ASP A 85 4.35 16.36 -22.65
CA ASP A 85 4.46 17.82 -22.78
C ASP A 85 4.08 18.55 -21.49
N VAL A 86 3.11 17.99 -20.75
CA VAL A 86 2.62 18.54 -19.49
C VAL A 86 2.59 17.47 -18.41
N LEU A 87 3.34 17.67 -17.33
CA LEU A 87 3.30 16.82 -16.14
C LEU A 87 2.51 17.52 -15.02
N VAL A 88 1.42 16.88 -14.59
CA VAL A 88 0.70 17.25 -13.37
C VAL A 88 1.07 16.25 -12.29
N MET A 89 1.84 16.69 -11.30
CA MET A 89 2.33 15.81 -10.24
C MET A 89 2.09 16.33 -8.83
N LYS A 90 1.95 15.40 -7.89
CA LYS A 90 1.84 15.71 -6.47
C LYS A 90 3.23 15.81 -5.84
N CYS A 91 3.60 17.00 -5.37
CA CYS A 91 4.92 17.25 -4.79
C CYS A 91 4.93 17.16 -3.25
N ARG A 92 4.39 16.08 -2.66
CA ARG A 92 4.36 15.90 -1.19
C ARG A 92 5.75 16.02 -0.56
N TYR A 93 6.76 15.51 -1.27
CA TYR A 93 8.16 15.45 -0.86
C TYR A 93 9.07 16.23 -1.83
N GLY A 94 8.60 17.37 -2.34
CA GLY A 94 9.31 18.15 -3.36
C GLY A 94 10.57 18.90 -2.88
N LEU A 95 10.83 18.94 -1.57
CA LEU A 95 12.03 19.57 -1.00
C LEU A 95 13.21 18.59 -0.95
N ARG A 96 14.43 19.10 -1.17
CA ARG A 96 15.68 18.32 -1.23
C ARG A 96 16.02 17.57 0.06
N GLU A 97 15.55 18.08 1.20
CA GLU A 97 15.69 17.44 2.51
C GLU A 97 14.91 16.13 2.65
N TYR A 98 13.89 15.92 1.81
CA TYR A 98 13.13 14.66 1.80
C TYR A 98 13.88 13.55 1.08
N GLN A 99 14.86 12.98 1.78
CA GLN A 99 15.60 11.80 1.35
C GLN A 99 15.22 10.62 2.24
N PHE A 100 14.57 9.63 1.63
CA PHE A 100 14.09 8.44 2.33
C PHE A 100 14.99 7.24 2.05
N PRO A 101 15.23 6.38 3.05
CA PRO A 101 15.96 5.13 2.88
C PRO A 101 15.33 4.22 1.80
N SER A 102 16.09 3.22 1.34
CA SER A 102 15.50 2.14 0.53
C SER A 102 14.47 1.36 1.35
N PHE A 103 13.54 0.69 0.65
CA PHE A 103 12.58 -0.19 1.29
C PHE A 103 13.29 -1.24 2.17
N ASP A 104 14.33 -1.89 1.64
CA ASP A 104 15.12 -2.89 2.36
C ASP A 104 15.75 -2.34 3.64
N ARG A 105 16.26 -1.11 3.62
CA ARG A 105 16.85 -0.48 4.82
C ARG A 105 15.75 -0.18 5.85
N SER A 106 14.59 0.30 5.42
CA SER A 106 13.44 0.51 6.30
C SER A 106 12.95 -0.80 6.93
N ILE A 107 12.87 -1.88 6.14
CA ILE A 107 12.46 -3.19 6.63
C ILE A 107 13.47 -3.76 7.64
N LYS A 108 14.78 -3.56 7.43
CA LYS A 108 15.79 -3.93 8.44
C LYS A 108 15.53 -3.28 9.80
N ASN A 109 15.22 -1.98 9.82
CA ASN A 109 14.89 -1.28 11.06
C ASN A 109 13.61 -1.85 11.73
N VAL A 110 12.62 -2.25 10.92
CA VAL A 110 11.39 -2.91 11.41
C VAL A 110 11.72 -4.28 12.03
N VAL A 111 12.53 -5.08 11.35
CA VAL A 111 12.98 -6.40 11.82
C VAL A 111 13.77 -6.27 13.13
N GLU A 112 14.73 -5.33 13.21
CA GLU A 112 15.49 -5.06 14.43
C GLU A 112 14.58 -4.69 15.61
N PHE A 113 13.56 -3.85 15.38
CA PHE A 113 12.57 -3.51 16.39
C PHE A 113 11.76 -4.75 16.84
N VAL A 114 11.31 -5.55 15.88
CA VAL A 114 10.52 -6.77 16.12
C VAL A 114 11.32 -7.77 16.95
N ASP A 115 12.55 -8.06 16.55
CA ASP A 115 13.42 -9.03 17.22
C ASP A 115 13.75 -8.55 18.64
N HIS A 116 14.05 -7.26 18.82
CA HIS A 116 14.28 -6.69 20.15
C HIS A 116 13.04 -6.76 21.04
N ALA A 117 11.82 -6.63 20.49
CA ALA A 117 10.60 -6.83 21.26
C ALA A 117 10.45 -8.30 21.68
N MET A 118 10.60 -9.23 20.74
CA MET A 118 10.45 -10.66 21.00
C MET A 118 11.50 -11.19 22.00
N CYS A 119 12.77 -10.81 21.86
CA CYS A 119 13.85 -11.14 22.80
C CYS A 119 13.56 -10.63 24.22
N SER A 120 12.86 -9.51 24.35
CA SER A 120 12.41 -8.97 25.65
C SER A 120 11.09 -9.56 26.15
N ASN A 121 10.61 -10.65 25.54
CA ASN A 121 9.33 -11.30 25.83
C ASN A 121 8.14 -10.31 25.78
N SER A 122 8.20 -9.39 24.82
CA SER A 122 7.16 -8.40 24.53
C SER A 122 6.59 -8.63 23.14
N THR A 123 5.30 -8.38 22.96
CA THR A 123 4.65 -8.44 21.65
C THR A 123 4.98 -7.19 20.85
N PRO A 124 5.60 -7.29 19.66
CA PRO A 124 5.77 -6.14 18.78
C PRO A 124 4.44 -5.75 18.16
N ILE A 125 4.13 -4.46 18.22
CA ILE A 125 2.97 -3.84 17.60
C ILE A 125 3.44 -2.78 16.60
N LEU A 126 3.08 -2.94 15.33
CA LEU A 126 3.32 -1.97 14.28
C LEU A 126 2.02 -1.24 13.95
N VAL A 127 2.01 0.08 14.09
CA VAL A 127 0.90 0.94 13.70
C VAL A 127 1.16 1.48 12.31
N VAL A 128 0.30 1.15 11.35
CA VAL A 128 0.50 1.48 9.93
C VAL A 128 -0.83 1.74 9.22
N GLU A 129 -0.82 2.64 8.22
CA GLU A 129 -2.00 2.85 7.36
C GLU A 129 -2.48 1.55 6.73
N PRO A 130 -3.80 1.28 6.73
CA PRO A 130 -4.31 -0.07 6.47
C PRO A 130 -4.19 -0.57 5.02
N LEU A 131 -3.92 0.33 4.08
CA LEU A 131 -3.84 0.04 2.64
C LEU A 131 -2.55 0.62 2.03
N GLY A 132 -1.89 -0.15 1.16
CA GLY A 132 -0.60 0.20 0.56
C GLY A 132 0.54 -0.34 1.40
N LYS A 133 1.20 0.54 2.18
CA LYS A 133 2.43 0.22 2.93
C LYS A 133 2.30 -0.98 3.87
N ALA A 134 1.12 -1.18 4.49
CA ALA A 134 0.90 -2.34 5.34
C ALA A 134 1.14 -3.65 4.57
N GLN A 135 0.64 -3.76 3.34
CA GLN A 135 0.80 -4.97 2.54
C GLN A 135 2.25 -5.20 2.12
N ASP A 136 3.00 -4.14 1.76
CA ASP A 136 4.43 -4.28 1.48
C ASP A 136 5.23 -4.80 2.67
N ILE A 137 4.96 -4.26 3.87
CA ILE A 137 5.61 -4.70 5.11
C ILE A 137 5.22 -6.14 5.46
N ILE A 138 3.94 -6.49 5.34
CA ILE A 138 3.45 -7.85 5.61
C ILE A 138 4.11 -8.84 4.64
N LYS A 139 4.23 -8.49 3.36
CA LYS A 139 4.88 -9.32 2.34
C LYS A 139 6.33 -9.60 2.71
N ALA A 140 7.10 -8.55 3.02
CA ALA A 140 8.51 -8.69 3.40
C ALA A 140 8.70 -9.53 4.68
N LEU A 141 7.93 -9.24 5.73
CA LEU A 141 8.01 -10.00 7.00
C LEU A 141 7.54 -11.45 6.83
N GLY A 142 6.53 -11.69 5.99
CA GLY A 142 6.04 -13.03 5.70
C GLY A 142 7.05 -13.88 4.93
N GLU A 143 7.80 -13.29 4.01
CA GLU A 143 8.91 -13.94 3.30
C GLU A 143 10.07 -14.30 4.24
N ASP A 144 10.31 -13.48 5.26
CA ASP A 144 11.27 -13.77 6.34
C ASP A 144 10.75 -14.80 7.36
N GLY A 145 9.54 -15.33 7.18
CA GLY A 145 8.95 -16.40 8.01
C GLY A 145 8.30 -15.93 9.31
N TYR A 146 8.10 -14.62 9.49
CA TYR A 146 7.37 -14.11 10.65
C TYR A 146 5.88 -14.44 10.56
N LYS A 147 5.26 -14.63 11.74
CA LYS A 147 3.81 -14.81 11.87
C LYS A 147 3.14 -13.49 12.17
N LEU A 148 2.14 -13.11 11.39
CA LEU A 148 1.48 -11.81 11.53
C LEU A 148 0.06 -11.92 12.08
N SER A 149 -0.31 -10.96 12.92
CA SER A 149 -1.63 -10.86 13.53
C SER A 149 -2.23 -9.50 13.21
N LEU A 150 -3.16 -9.46 12.25
CA LEU A 150 -3.60 -8.23 11.59
C LEU A 150 -4.90 -7.68 12.16
N GLY A 151 -4.93 -6.37 12.43
CA GLY A 151 -6.13 -5.61 12.75
C GLY A 151 -7.20 -5.74 11.66
N LYS A 152 -8.46 -5.47 12.01
CA LYS A 152 -9.62 -5.67 11.13
C LYS A 152 -9.48 -4.90 9.82
N SER A 153 -8.98 -3.66 9.89
CA SER A 153 -8.84 -2.79 8.71
C SER A 153 -7.82 -3.34 7.72
N ILE A 154 -6.65 -3.76 8.22
CA ILE A 154 -5.57 -4.34 7.39
C ILE A 154 -6.00 -5.71 6.85
N TYR A 155 -6.52 -6.59 7.72
CA TYR A 155 -6.95 -7.94 7.37
C TYR A 155 -7.97 -7.95 6.22
N LYS A 156 -8.87 -6.96 6.18
CA LYS A 156 -9.86 -6.80 5.10
C LYS A 156 -9.20 -6.69 3.72
N TYR A 157 -8.08 -5.97 3.61
CA TYR A 157 -7.42 -5.72 2.33
C TYR A 157 -6.55 -6.89 1.86
N MET A 158 -6.10 -7.76 2.78
CA MET A 158 -5.31 -8.94 2.43
C MET A 158 -6.00 -9.82 1.39
N GLY A 159 -7.29 -10.12 1.61
CA GLY A 159 -8.06 -10.93 0.66
C GLY A 159 -8.24 -10.28 -0.71
N VAL A 160 -8.16 -8.95 -0.83
CA VAL A 160 -8.18 -8.29 -2.14
C VAL A 160 -6.87 -8.52 -2.88
N TYR A 161 -5.73 -8.37 -2.19
CA TYR A 161 -4.41 -8.62 -2.77
C TYR A 161 -4.20 -10.10 -3.14
N GLU A 162 -4.65 -11.04 -2.30
CA GLU A 162 -4.57 -12.47 -2.59
C GLU A 162 -5.42 -12.87 -3.80
N ASN A 163 -6.63 -12.31 -3.93
CA ASN A 163 -7.47 -12.51 -5.12
C ASN A 163 -6.81 -11.95 -6.40
N LEU A 164 -5.83 -11.06 -6.27
CA LEU A 164 -5.02 -10.50 -7.35
C LEU A 164 -3.67 -11.21 -7.50
N GLY A 165 -3.44 -12.32 -6.77
CA GLY A 165 -2.28 -13.20 -6.94
C GLY A 165 -1.08 -12.91 -6.03
N ILE A 166 -1.21 -12.02 -5.02
CA ILE A 166 -0.13 -11.74 -4.08
C ILE A 166 -0.22 -12.66 -2.85
N GLU A 167 0.86 -13.37 -2.54
CA GLU A 167 0.95 -14.27 -1.38
C GLU A 167 1.78 -13.64 -0.25
N PHE A 168 1.30 -13.73 1.00
CA PHE A 168 1.86 -12.99 2.15
C PHE A 168 2.45 -13.87 3.27
N GLY A 169 2.44 -15.20 3.15
CA GLY A 169 2.89 -16.10 4.21
C GLY A 169 1.87 -16.29 5.36
N ASP A 170 2.36 -16.56 6.57
CA ASP A 170 1.51 -16.89 7.73
C ASP A 170 0.97 -15.62 8.41
N TYR A 171 -0.29 -15.31 8.15
CA TYR A 171 -0.99 -14.26 8.87
C TYR A 171 -2.38 -14.71 9.34
N SER A 172 -2.87 -14.06 10.39
CA SER A 172 -4.21 -14.31 10.91
C SER A 172 -4.87 -13.02 11.39
N ARG A 173 -6.19 -13.03 11.52
CA ARG A 173 -6.92 -11.90 12.10
C ARG A 173 -6.59 -11.79 13.58
N TYR A 174 -6.31 -10.56 14.02
CA TYR A 174 -6.00 -10.23 15.39
C TYR A 174 -7.03 -10.78 16.38
N LYS A 175 -6.52 -11.47 17.40
CA LYS A 175 -7.24 -11.95 18.57
C LYS A 175 -6.31 -11.83 19.77
N ALA A 176 -6.73 -11.16 20.84
CA ALA A 176 -5.91 -10.95 22.04
C ALA A 176 -5.35 -12.26 22.62
N SER A 177 -6.08 -13.38 22.50
CA SER A 177 -5.65 -14.70 22.97
C SER A 177 -4.55 -15.38 22.13
N LYS A 178 -4.22 -14.86 20.94
CA LYS A 178 -3.30 -15.48 19.97
C LYS A 178 -2.11 -14.59 19.56
N VAL A 179 -1.72 -13.64 20.41
CA VAL A 179 -0.65 -12.67 20.07
C VAL A 179 0.77 -13.18 20.31
N LYS A 180 0.94 -14.25 21.11
CA LYS A 180 2.26 -14.75 21.50
C LYS A 180 3.04 -15.26 20.29
N GLY A 181 4.24 -14.73 20.07
CA GLY A 181 5.12 -15.12 18.96
C GLY A 181 4.66 -14.59 17.59
N THR A 182 3.77 -13.59 17.58
CA THR A 182 3.31 -12.93 16.35
C THR A 182 3.69 -11.45 16.35
N ILE A 183 3.77 -10.86 15.16
CA ILE A 183 3.84 -9.42 14.96
C ILE A 183 2.42 -8.89 14.81
N VAL A 184 1.99 -8.02 15.72
CA VAL A 184 0.66 -7.41 15.63
C VAL A 184 0.76 -6.18 14.73
N MET A 185 -0.03 -6.12 13.66
CA MET A 185 -0.11 -4.95 12.79
C MET A 185 -1.50 -4.37 12.82
N ILE A 186 -1.63 -3.08 13.12
CA ILE A 186 -2.92 -2.40 13.34
C ILE A 186 -2.94 -1.04 12.65
N SER A 187 -4.14 -0.54 12.34
CA SER A 187 -4.30 0.82 11.85
C SER A 187 -4.33 1.85 13.00
N PRO A 188 -3.97 3.13 12.76
CA PRO A 188 -4.03 4.17 13.80
C PRO A 188 -5.38 4.25 14.52
N ASN A 189 -6.48 4.05 13.79
CA ASN A 189 -7.85 4.07 14.34
C ASN A 189 -8.18 2.89 15.26
N GLU A 190 -7.34 1.85 15.29
CA GLU A 190 -7.52 0.66 16.14
C GLU A 190 -6.68 0.74 17.42
N THR A 191 -5.73 1.69 17.52
CA THR A 191 -4.79 1.79 18.66
C THR A 191 -5.47 1.90 20.04
N GLY A 192 -6.67 2.48 20.09
CA GLY A 192 -7.43 2.69 21.32
C GLY A 192 -8.41 1.58 21.70
N SER A 193 -8.46 0.45 20.99
CA SER A 193 -9.37 -0.64 21.37
C SER A 193 -8.88 -1.38 22.61
N ASP A 194 -9.81 -1.74 23.51
CA ASP A 194 -9.53 -2.43 24.78
C ASP A 194 -8.64 -3.67 24.59
N ASP A 195 -8.88 -4.45 23.52
CA ASP A 195 -8.11 -5.65 23.20
C ASP A 195 -6.62 -5.39 22.96
N ILE A 196 -6.23 -4.19 22.49
CA ILE A 196 -4.83 -3.80 22.23
C ILE A 196 -4.21 -3.18 23.47
N THR A 197 -5.00 -2.44 24.27
CA THR A 197 -4.53 -1.88 25.54
C THR A 197 -4.18 -2.97 26.54
N ASP A 198 -4.93 -4.08 26.53
CA ASP A 198 -4.80 -5.21 27.48
C ASP A 198 -3.58 -6.12 27.26
N ILE A 199 -2.85 -5.94 26.14
CA ILE A 199 -1.57 -6.65 25.96
C ILE A 199 -0.57 -6.12 27.01
N LYS A 200 -0.30 -6.94 28.03
CA LYS A 200 0.53 -6.57 29.20
C LYS A 200 1.97 -6.20 28.85
N LYS A 201 2.62 -6.98 27.98
CA LYS A 201 4.01 -6.76 27.54
C LYS A 201 4.01 -6.50 26.04
N LYS A 202 4.12 -5.23 25.67
CA LYS A 202 4.13 -4.79 24.27
C LYS A 202 5.20 -3.73 24.04
N LYS A 203 5.75 -3.72 22.84
CA LYS A 203 6.50 -2.58 22.30
C LYS A 203 5.76 -2.11 21.06
N VAL A 204 5.58 -0.80 20.94
CA VAL A 204 4.80 -0.19 19.84
C VAL A 204 5.74 0.64 18.99
N ALA A 205 5.69 0.45 17.67
CA ALA A 205 6.30 1.33 16.69
C ALA A 205 5.21 1.89 15.77
N VAL A 206 5.33 3.17 15.41
CA VAL A 206 4.49 3.80 14.40
C VAL A 206 5.29 3.87 13.11
N ILE A 207 4.74 3.32 12.04
CA ILE A 207 5.33 3.39 10.71
C ILE A 207 4.89 4.72 10.08
N ALA A 208 5.84 5.64 9.96
CA ALA A 208 5.65 6.94 9.35
C ALA A 208 6.72 7.20 8.28
N GLU A 209 6.42 8.11 7.36
CA GLU A 209 7.39 8.61 6.39
C GLU A 209 8.33 9.60 7.12
N SER A 210 9.53 9.13 7.48
CA SER A 210 10.57 9.92 8.13
C SER A 210 11.81 9.97 7.25
N THR A 211 12.42 11.14 7.17
CA THR A 211 13.76 11.32 6.60
C THR A 211 14.81 10.83 7.60
N GLU A 212 16.02 10.55 7.11
CA GLU A 212 17.20 10.31 7.96
C GLU A 212 17.65 11.58 8.69
#